data_AF-A0A821PMS4-F1
#
_entry.id   AF-A0A821PMS4-F1
#
_cell.length_a   1.000
_cell.length_b   1.000
_cell.length_c   1.000
_cell.angle_alpha   90.00
_cell.angle_beta   90.00
_cell.angle_gamma   90.00
#
_symmetry.space_group_name_H-M   'P 1'
#
loop_
_entity.id
_entity.type
_entity.pdbx_description
1 polymer ?
#
loop_
_entity_poly.entity_id
_entity_poly.type
_entity_poly.pdbx_seq_one_letter_code
_entity_poly.pdbx_strand_id
1 'polypeptide(L)'
;MNRSRAVLYVKEGNLQRKINSFRAGRRRVPRVDGNVVKNLSSRTLSHDETECLAHGLDYGLVPKNIQDMNIVSNIENFFQRITDISQHHKKMMSEVSEKDIVVGSDVRILDSKEMTLASNFRSITDSFRRQAYRFAQLQKRINIEQQKYHRLLQNLKNDKSILVTRPDKGRGVVLLDKVDYLSKIHSILNDTTKFSFLSYDPTIARETKLIRLLNRLLDEGSISKDFYNLAKPFGSIPGRLYGLPKVHKEDVPLRPVVSAIKTFNYGLGKALSQLLSQFIEKKNMIRDSFSFVEEILALPKCMSQYKMVSFDIASLYTNVPLTETIDIILKHLYDGHAKPSTISREDLKELLDLATEKSHFLFNGQLYDQIDGVSMGRQLNLVYTPATPIPAPSPTTDTVVLRVPYFGHLSKVYAKRIISISNKSYPLKHIRLVHDVQERVGSGFIFKDQIPDPMQAGVVYEATCPQCEVHYIGKTFRHFKTRVHEHLNYQKQDLCLKKIEKSKHTVKRPKSVIKTPAERKGPITRSQTKKLPIITIQTSSEDIGKL
;
A
#
# COMPACT_ATOMS: atom_id res chain seq x y z
N MET A 1 -47.34 18.81 32.32
CA MET A 1 -46.72 19.05 30.99
C MET A 1 -45.43 19.90 31.00
N ASN A 2 -45.05 20.60 32.09
CA ASN A 2 -43.89 21.53 32.07
C ASN A 2 -42.51 20.94 32.44
N ARG A 3 -42.41 19.75 33.04
CA ARG A 3 -41.10 19.14 33.39
C ARG A 3 -40.36 18.55 32.17
N SER A 4 -41.08 18.01 31.19
CA SER A 4 -40.48 17.40 30.00
C SER A 4 -39.89 18.45 29.03
N ARG A 5 -40.51 19.64 28.95
CA ARG A 5 -39.97 20.78 28.17
C ARG A 5 -38.68 21.32 28.80
N ALA A 6 -38.61 21.48 30.12
CA ALA A 6 -37.41 21.96 30.80
C ALA A 6 -36.19 21.03 30.59
N VAL A 7 -36.40 19.70 30.60
CA VAL A 7 -35.32 18.72 30.34
C VAL A 7 -34.83 18.75 28.89
N LEU A 8 -35.70 19.05 27.92
CA LEU A 8 -35.33 19.22 26.52
C LEU A 8 -34.50 20.49 26.30
N TYR A 9 -34.91 21.63 26.88
CA TYR A 9 -34.15 22.89 26.80
C TYR A 9 -32.78 22.80 27.48
N VAL A 10 -32.66 22.09 28.60
CA VAL A 10 -31.36 21.86 29.27
C VAL A 10 -30.46 20.92 28.47
N LYS A 11 -31.03 19.92 27.78
CA LYS A 11 -30.27 19.03 26.87
C LYS A 11 -29.82 19.76 25.59
N GLU A 12 -30.67 20.60 25.00
CA GLU A 12 -30.29 21.44 23.86
C GLU A 12 -29.26 22.49 24.25
N GLY A 13 -29.43 23.16 25.41
CA GLY A 13 -28.46 24.12 25.93
C GLY A 13 -27.09 23.49 26.23
N ASN A 14 -27.06 22.27 26.77
CA ASN A 14 -25.80 21.54 26.98
C ASN A 14 -25.18 21.01 25.69
N LEU A 15 -25.99 20.64 24.69
CA LEU A 15 -25.51 20.27 23.37
C LEU A 15 -24.93 21.50 22.65
N GLN A 16 -25.60 22.65 22.74
CA GLN A 16 -25.14 23.92 22.17
C GLN A 16 -23.87 24.43 22.87
N ARG A 17 -23.76 24.30 24.20
CA ARG A 17 -22.52 24.61 24.95
C ARG A 17 -21.37 23.67 24.59
N LYS A 18 -21.63 22.38 24.39
CA LYS A 18 -20.62 21.43 23.86
C LYS A 18 -20.22 21.77 22.42
N ILE A 19 -21.18 22.12 21.55
CA ILE A 19 -20.92 22.59 20.18
C ILE A 19 -20.12 23.90 20.17
N ASN A 20 -20.39 24.81 21.11
CA ASN A 20 -19.65 26.06 21.24
C ASN A 20 -18.25 25.85 21.85
N SER A 21 -18.07 24.89 22.75
CA SER A 21 -16.73 24.48 23.20
C SER A 21 -15.94 23.76 22.10
N PHE A 22 -16.60 23.10 21.16
CA PHE A 22 -15.98 22.63 19.90
C PHE A 22 -15.52 23.79 18.98
N ARG A 23 -16.18 24.96 19.03
CA ARG A 23 -15.77 26.17 18.29
C ARG A 23 -14.69 27.00 19.00
N ALA A 24 -14.60 26.92 20.33
CA ALA A 24 -13.66 27.69 21.14
C ALA A 24 -12.19 27.26 20.98
N GLY A 25 -11.94 26.07 20.43
CA GLY A 25 -10.64 25.69 19.91
C GLY A 25 -10.40 26.25 18.51
N ARG A 26 -10.43 27.58 18.32
CA ARG A 26 -9.79 28.21 17.15
C ARG A 26 -8.28 27.95 17.28
N ARG A 27 -7.84 26.74 16.89
CA ARG A 27 -6.46 26.56 16.45
C ARG A 27 -6.28 27.62 15.37
N ARG A 28 -5.38 28.58 15.59
CA ARG A 28 -4.91 29.45 14.52
C ARG A 28 -4.61 28.51 13.35
N VAL A 29 -5.33 28.67 12.24
CA VAL A 29 -4.93 28.03 10.98
C VAL A 29 -3.49 28.50 10.79
N PRO A 30 -2.51 27.60 10.72
CA PRO A 30 -1.13 28.00 10.50
C PRO A 30 -1.12 28.96 9.31
N ARG A 31 -0.48 30.12 9.42
CA ARG A 31 -0.28 31.00 8.26
C ARG A 31 0.39 30.14 7.20
N VAL A 32 -0.32 29.94 6.10
CA VAL A 32 0.13 29.08 5.02
C VAL A 32 1.12 29.90 4.20
N ASP A 33 2.40 29.57 4.27
CA ASP A 33 3.43 30.26 3.48
C ASP A 33 3.24 29.92 2.00
N GLY A 34 3.14 30.95 1.15
CA GLY A 34 3.04 30.79 -0.31
C GLY A 34 4.23 30.03 -0.92
N ASN A 35 5.37 29.97 -0.22
CA ASN A 35 6.57 29.23 -0.63
C ASN A 35 6.41 27.70 -0.68
N VAL A 36 5.30 27.15 -0.17
CA VAL A 36 5.03 25.70 -0.20
C VAL A 36 4.60 25.24 -1.60
N VAL A 37 4.01 26.12 -2.41
CA VAL A 37 3.51 25.79 -3.77
C VAL A 37 4.41 26.43 -4.81
N LYS A 38 5.02 25.60 -5.66
CA LYS A 38 5.76 26.05 -6.85
C LYS A 38 4.95 25.74 -8.10
N ASN A 39 4.37 26.77 -8.69
CA ASN A 39 3.70 26.64 -9.98
C ASN A 39 4.70 26.88 -11.11
N LEU A 40 5.07 25.82 -11.81
CA LEU A 40 5.95 25.83 -12.99
C LEU A 40 5.17 25.44 -14.26
N SER A 41 3.84 25.44 -14.18
CA SER A 41 2.96 25.19 -15.33
C SER A 41 2.50 26.50 -15.95
N SER A 42 2.11 26.44 -17.23
CA SER A 42 1.48 27.54 -17.97
C SER A 42 0.14 28.00 -17.37
N ARG A 43 -0.50 27.16 -16.54
CA ARG A 43 -1.79 27.46 -15.92
C ARG A 43 -1.65 28.41 -14.74
N THR A 44 -2.41 29.49 -14.75
CA THR A 44 -2.54 30.40 -13.60
C THR A 44 -3.38 29.78 -12.50
N LEU A 45 -2.86 29.73 -11.28
CA LEU A 45 -3.62 29.33 -10.09
C LEU A 45 -4.37 30.53 -9.51
N SER A 46 -5.64 30.31 -9.16
CA SER A 46 -6.37 31.24 -8.30
C SER A 46 -5.76 31.29 -6.89
N HIS A 47 -6.05 32.37 -6.17
CA HIS A 47 -5.63 32.51 -4.76
C HIS A 47 -6.11 31.32 -3.91
N ASP A 48 -7.36 30.90 -4.12
CA ASP A 48 -7.98 29.81 -3.38
C ASP A 48 -7.35 28.44 -3.67
N GLU A 49 -6.95 28.19 -4.92
CA GLU A 49 -6.23 26.96 -5.28
C GLU A 49 -4.84 26.93 -4.66
N THR A 50 -4.15 28.07 -4.68
CA THR A 50 -2.83 28.22 -4.06
C THR A 50 -2.91 27.97 -2.57
N GLU A 51 -3.87 28.59 -1.88
CA GLU A 51 -4.13 28.38 -0.46
C GLU A 51 -4.45 26.90 -0.15
N CYS A 52 -5.32 26.28 -0.96
CA CYS A 52 -5.69 24.87 -0.81
C CYS A 52 -4.48 23.94 -0.93
N LEU A 53 -3.64 24.14 -1.96
CA LEU A 53 -2.45 23.32 -2.20
C LEU A 53 -1.34 23.58 -1.18
N ALA A 54 -1.26 24.78 -0.63
CA ALA A 54 -0.21 25.15 0.31
C ALA A 54 -0.38 24.50 1.71
N HIS A 55 -1.53 23.89 2.01
CA HIS A 55 -1.66 22.93 3.11
C HIS A 55 -0.80 21.66 2.92
N GLY A 56 -0.37 21.38 1.67
CA GLY A 56 0.46 20.24 1.30
C GLY A 56 -0.34 18.98 0.93
N LEU A 57 0.25 18.13 0.08
CA LEU A 57 -0.44 16.95 -0.48
C LEU A 57 -0.85 15.89 0.56
N ASP A 58 -0.21 15.87 1.74
CA ASP A 58 -0.53 14.95 2.83
C ASP A 58 -1.62 15.48 3.78
N TYR A 59 -2.09 16.72 3.58
CA TYR A 59 -3.14 17.31 4.40
C TYR A 59 -4.46 16.53 4.26
N GLY A 60 -5.02 16.13 5.40
CA GLY A 60 -6.25 15.36 5.47
C GLY A 60 -7.50 16.23 5.36
N LEU A 61 -8.35 15.89 4.40
CA LEU A 61 -9.67 16.48 4.21
C LEU A 61 -10.71 15.64 4.94
N VAL A 62 -11.80 16.30 5.34
CA VAL A 62 -12.98 15.58 5.83
C VAL A 62 -13.58 14.80 4.65
N PRO A 63 -13.80 13.48 4.80
CA PRO A 63 -14.33 12.66 3.71
C PRO A 63 -15.76 13.08 3.35
N LYS A 64 -16.10 13.01 2.06
CA LYS A 64 -17.45 13.32 1.57
C LYS A 64 -18.49 12.33 2.09
N ASN A 65 -18.09 11.06 2.20
CA ASN A 65 -18.93 9.94 2.59
C ASN A 65 -18.23 9.09 3.65
N ILE A 66 -18.99 8.62 4.64
CA ILE A 66 -18.46 7.70 5.66
C ILE A 66 -18.42 6.29 5.06
N GLN A 67 -17.22 5.73 4.93
CA GLN A 67 -17.03 4.36 4.46
C GLN A 67 -17.31 3.37 5.59
N ASP A 68 -18.58 3.12 5.90
CA ASP A 68 -19.03 2.27 7.02
C ASP A 68 -18.37 0.90 7.05
N MET A 69 -18.30 0.25 5.89
CA MET A 69 -17.68 -1.06 5.77
C MET A 69 -16.20 -1.00 6.19
N ASN A 70 -15.47 0.09 5.90
CA ASN A 70 -14.05 0.21 6.26
C ASN A 70 -13.90 0.30 7.77
N ILE A 71 -14.85 0.97 8.44
CA ILE A 71 -14.87 1.07 9.90
C ILE A 71 -15.08 -0.31 10.51
N VAL A 72 -16.06 -1.06 10.01
CA VAL A 72 -16.39 -2.41 10.46
C VAL A 72 -15.22 -3.37 10.20
N SER A 73 -14.71 -3.39 8.97
CA SER A 73 -13.58 -4.26 8.60
C SER A 73 -12.31 -3.93 9.40
N ASN A 74 -12.02 -2.65 9.66
CA ASN A 74 -10.86 -2.26 10.47
C ASN A 74 -10.99 -2.76 11.92
N ILE A 75 -12.18 -2.68 12.54
CA ILE A 75 -12.38 -3.16 13.90
C ILE A 75 -12.41 -4.68 13.97
N GLU A 76 -12.95 -5.36 12.96
CA GLU A 76 -12.92 -6.83 12.85
C GLU A 76 -11.50 -7.34 12.68
N ASN A 77 -10.73 -6.77 11.75
CA ASN A 77 -9.31 -7.10 11.59
C ASN A 77 -8.51 -6.85 12.88
N PHE A 78 -8.81 -5.77 13.59
CA PHE A 78 -8.19 -5.49 14.88
C PHE A 78 -8.57 -6.52 15.94
N PHE A 79 -9.85 -6.86 16.05
CA PHE A 79 -10.35 -7.91 16.92
C PHE A 79 -9.67 -9.26 16.62
N GLN A 80 -9.52 -9.61 15.34
CA GLN A 80 -8.86 -10.85 14.95
C GLN A 80 -7.39 -10.92 15.37
N ARG A 81 -6.68 -9.79 15.29
CA ARG A 81 -5.26 -9.71 15.66
C ARG A 81 -5.04 -9.65 17.16
N ILE A 82 -5.92 -8.98 17.91
CA ILE A 82 -5.74 -8.90 19.37
C ILE A 82 -6.11 -10.21 20.08
N THR A 83 -6.94 -11.04 19.44
CA THR A 83 -7.36 -12.35 19.96
C THR A 83 -6.53 -13.53 19.41
N ASP A 84 -5.42 -13.27 18.70
CA ASP A 84 -4.47 -14.31 18.18
C ASP A 84 -5.08 -15.45 17.35
N ILE A 85 -6.21 -15.20 16.69
CA ILE A 85 -6.97 -16.21 15.93
C ILE A 85 -6.12 -16.95 14.89
N SER A 86 -5.13 -16.26 14.31
CA SER A 86 -4.31 -16.82 13.23
C SER A 86 -3.32 -17.90 13.67
N GLN A 87 -2.93 -17.96 14.96
CA GLN A 87 -2.05 -19.02 15.45
C GLN A 87 -2.84 -20.27 15.88
N HIS A 88 -4.03 -20.09 16.45
CA HIS A 88 -4.90 -21.20 16.85
C HIS A 88 -5.42 -21.99 15.64
N HIS A 89 -5.74 -21.31 14.53
CA HIS A 89 -6.18 -21.96 13.28
C HIS A 89 -5.05 -22.74 12.59
N LYS A 90 -3.80 -22.28 12.67
CA LYS A 90 -2.63 -23.01 12.14
C LYS A 90 -2.31 -24.25 12.98
N LYS A 91 -2.44 -24.15 14.31
CA LYS A 91 -2.21 -25.25 15.24
C LYS A 91 -3.29 -26.33 15.14
N MET A 92 -4.56 -25.94 15.05
CA MET A 92 -5.67 -26.88 14.80
C MET A 92 -5.55 -27.58 13.44
N MET A 93 -5.17 -26.87 12.37
CA MET A 93 -5.01 -27.50 11.05
C MET A 93 -3.74 -28.37 10.93
N SER A 94 -2.77 -28.23 11.83
CA SER A 94 -1.61 -29.15 11.90
C SER A 94 -1.87 -30.41 12.74
N GLU A 95 -2.96 -30.45 13.52
CA GLU A 95 -3.28 -31.52 14.46
C GLU A 95 -4.44 -32.43 13.98
N VAL A 96 -5.09 -32.13 12.85
CA VAL A 96 -6.22 -32.93 12.33
C VAL A 96 -5.77 -33.89 11.22
N SER A 97 -6.02 -35.17 11.44
CA SER A 97 -5.82 -36.28 10.50
C SER A 97 -6.70 -36.14 9.26
N GLU A 98 -6.16 -36.51 8.10
CA GLU A 98 -6.74 -36.40 6.75
C GLU A 98 -8.12 -37.08 6.56
N LYS A 99 -8.64 -37.80 7.57
CA LYS A 99 -9.90 -38.55 7.51
C LYS A 99 -11.12 -37.85 8.10
N ASP A 100 -10.96 -36.69 8.75
CA ASP A 100 -12.09 -35.95 9.36
C ASP A 100 -12.69 -34.87 8.42
N ILE A 101 -12.39 -34.94 7.12
CA ILE A 101 -12.91 -34.02 6.10
C ILE A 101 -14.36 -34.40 5.74
N VAL A 102 -15.28 -34.22 6.69
CA VAL A 102 -16.72 -34.20 6.40
C VAL A 102 -17.35 -33.02 7.13
N VAL A 103 -17.56 -31.95 6.35
CA VAL A 103 -18.51 -30.85 6.57
C VAL A 103 -18.35 -30.10 7.91
N GLY A 104 -17.36 -29.22 7.99
CA GLY A 104 -17.29 -28.16 8.99
C GLY A 104 -17.27 -26.81 8.31
N SER A 105 -18.41 -26.15 8.17
CA SER A 105 -18.48 -24.73 7.83
C SER A 105 -17.53 -23.93 8.73
N ASP A 106 -16.79 -22.98 8.15
CA ASP A 106 -15.85 -22.03 8.80
C ASP A 106 -16.51 -21.15 9.90
N VAL A 107 -17.15 -21.76 10.90
CA VAL A 107 -17.89 -21.08 11.98
C VAL A 107 -17.03 -21.14 13.23
N ARG A 108 -16.32 -20.05 13.50
CA ARG A 108 -15.58 -19.88 14.75
C ARG A 108 -16.54 -19.71 15.93
N ILE A 109 -16.35 -20.52 16.96
CA ILE A 109 -17.00 -20.32 18.27
C ILE A 109 -16.11 -19.39 19.09
N LEU A 110 -16.65 -18.27 19.53
CA LEU A 110 -15.97 -17.30 20.40
C LEU A 110 -16.14 -17.73 21.86
N ASP A 111 -15.11 -17.58 22.69
CA ASP A 111 -15.25 -17.76 24.13
C ASP A 111 -16.06 -16.61 24.77
N SER A 112 -16.46 -16.75 26.04
CA SER A 112 -17.27 -15.75 26.76
C SER A 112 -16.59 -14.37 26.86
N LYS A 113 -15.26 -14.33 26.98
CA LYS A 113 -14.46 -13.10 27.07
C LYS A 113 -14.39 -12.42 25.70
N GLU A 114 -14.21 -13.19 24.64
CA GLU A 114 -14.20 -12.76 23.24
C GLU A 114 -15.56 -12.27 22.78
N MET A 115 -16.64 -12.97 23.13
CA MET A 115 -18.02 -12.55 22.89
C MET A 115 -18.32 -11.21 23.53
N THR A 116 -17.91 -11.04 24.79
CA THR A 116 -18.08 -9.78 25.53
C THR A 116 -17.30 -8.64 24.87
N LEU A 117 -16.05 -8.90 24.46
CA LEU A 117 -15.23 -7.91 23.77
C LEU A 117 -15.81 -7.52 22.40
N ALA A 118 -16.24 -8.50 21.61
CA ALA A 118 -16.87 -8.28 20.31
C ALA A 118 -18.16 -7.45 20.42
N SER A 119 -19.00 -7.75 21.41
CA SER A 119 -20.21 -6.99 21.71
C SER A 119 -19.91 -5.54 22.08
N ASN A 120 -18.90 -5.32 22.95
CA ASN A 120 -18.45 -3.99 23.33
C ASN A 120 -17.91 -3.20 22.13
N PHE A 121 -17.08 -3.82 21.28
CA PHE A 121 -16.55 -3.19 20.07
C PHE A 121 -17.66 -2.81 19.10
N ARG A 122 -18.65 -3.69 18.89
CA ARG A 122 -19.81 -3.41 18.05
C ARG A 122 -20.60 -2.22 18.56
N SER A 123 -20.95 -2.20 19.85
CA SER A 123 -21.71 -1.10 20.47
C SER A 123 -20.99 0.25 20.37
N ILE A 124 -19.67 0.28 20.65
CA ILE A 124 -18.86 1.49 20.56
C ILE A 124 -18.72 1.96 19.10
N THR A 125 -18.55 1.02 18.17
CA THR A 125 -18.44 1.30 16.74
C THR A 125 -19.75 1.84 16.17
N ASP A 126 -20.89 1.28 16.54
CA ASP A 126 -22.19 1.80 16.12
C ASP A 126 -22.50 3.19 16.70
N SER A 127 -22.11 3.44 17.96
CA SER A 127 -22.20 4.76 18.57
C SER A 127 -21.34 5.79 17.83
N PHE A 128 -20.11 5.41 17.48
CA PHE A 128 -19.21 6.24 16.69
C PHE A 128 -19.76 6.53 15.30
N ARG A 129 -20.27 5.52 14.58
CA ARG A 129 -20.91 5.69 13.27
C ARG A 129 -22.05 6.70 13.33
N ARG A 130 -22.98 6.55 14.28
CA ARG A 130 -24.10 7.49 14.47
C ARG A 130 -23.61 8.93 14.73
N GLN A 131 -22.60 9.10 15.57
CA GLN A 131 -22.03 10.42 15.85
C GLN A 131 -21.31 11.01 14.64
N ALA A 132 -20.54 10.19 13.91
CA ALA A 132 -19.86 10.59 12.69
C ALA A 132 -20.85 11.02 11.61
N TYR A 133 -21.98 10.30 11.43
CA TYR A 133 -23.04 10.68 10.49
C TYR A 133 -23.68 12.03 10.86
N ARG A 134 -24.01 12.24 12.14
CA ARG A 134 -24.54 13.53 12.61
C ARG A 134 -23.54 14.65 12.40
N PHE A 135 -22.26 14.40 12.69
CA PHE A 135 -21.19 15.36 12.49
C PHE A 135 -21.00 15.70 11.00
N ALA A 136 -21.00 14.70 10.12
CA ALA A 136 -20.92 14.89 8.67
C ALA A 136 -22.13 15.68 8.13
N GLN A 137 -23.34 15.43 8.62
CA GLN A 137 -24.54 16.21 8.27
C GLN A 137 -24.46 17.67 8.76
N LEU A 138 -23.97 17.90 9.97
CA LEU A 138 -23.74 19.26 10.50
C LEU A 138 -22.64 19.99 9.74
N GLN A 139 -21.56 19.28 9.38
CA GLN A 139 -20.47 19.83 8.57
C GLN A 139 -20.92 20.20 7.15
N LYS A 140 -21.90 19.50 6.57
CA LYS A 140 -22.49 19.90 5.27
C LYS A 140 -23.07 21.32 5.30
N ARG A 141 -23.50 21.82 6.47
CA ARG A 141 -24.07 23.16 6.65
C ARG A 141 -23.06 24.21 7.13
N ILE A 142 -21.96 23.83 7.76
CA ILE A 142 -21.04 24.75 8.47
C ILE A 142 -19.68 24.92 7.78
N ASN A 143 -19.18 23.92 7.02
CA ASN A 143 -17.82 23.93 6.45
C ASN A 143 -17.80 24.35 4.97
N ILE A 144 -18.10 25.62 4.69
CA ILE A 144 -18.05 26.21 3.33
C ILE A 144 -16.64 26.05 2.71
N GLU A 145 -15.59 26.23 3.52
CA GLU A 145 -14.20 26.24 3.07
C GLU A 145 -13.67 24.86 2.64
N GLN A 146 -13.98 23.79 3.40
CA GLN A 146 -13.55 22.45 2.99
C GLN A 146 -14.35 21.90 1.80
N GLN A 147 -15.63 22.28 1.67
CA GLN A 147 -16.41 21.98 0.47
C GLN A 147 -15.87 22.72 -0.75
N LYS A 148 -15.41 23.97 -0.56
CA LYS A 148 -14.71 24.75 -1.59
C LYS A 148 -13.44 24.02 -2.04
N TYR A 149 -12.58 23.57 -1.13
CA TYR A 149 -11.39 22.77 -1.48
C TYR A 149 -11.74 21.51 -2.27
N HIS A 150 -12.82 20.80 -1.91
CA HIS A 150 -13.27 19.64 -2.66
C HIS A 150 -13.64 19.94 -4.11
N ARG A 151 -14.18 21.14 -4.41
CA ARG A 151 -14.48 21.56 -5.79
C ARG A 151 -13.20 21.97 -6.52
N LEU A 152 -12.37 22.80 -5.88
CA LEU A 152 -11.09 23.26 -6.45
C LEU A 152 -10.19 22.08 -6.83
N LEU A 153 -10.05 21.11 -5.93
CA LEU A 153 -9.25 19.92 -6.19
C LEU A 153 -9.84 19.05 -7.31
N GLN A 154 -11.16 19.04 -7.52
CA GLN A 154 -11.72 18.33 -8.67
C GLN A 154 -11.40 19.04 -9.99
N ASN A 155 -11.45 20.37 -10.01
CA ASN A 155 -11.07 21.15 -11.20
C ASN A 155 -9.60 20.89 -11.55
N LEU A 156 -8.71 20.96 -10.55
CA LEU A 156 -7.29 20.65 -10.72
C LEU A 156 -7.03 19.20 -11.19
N LYS A 157 -7.84 18.23 -10.75
CA LYS A 157 -7.70 16.82 -11.17
C LYS A 157 -8.19 16.56 -12.58
N ASN A 158 -9.23 17.28 -13.00
CA ASN A 158 -9.83 17.12 -14.32
C ASN A 158 -8.97 17.77 -15.41
N ASP A 159 -8.13 18.73 -15.04
CA ASP A 159 -7.17 19.33 -15.94
C ASP A 159 -6.00 18.36 -16.23
N LYS A 160 -6.03 17.77 -17.42
CA LYS A 160 -5.02 16.82 -17.90
C LYS A 160 -3.78 17.51 -18.48
N SER A 161 -3.79 18.83 -18.64
CA SER A 161 -2.64 19.59 -19.16
C SER A 161 -1.55 19.77 -18.10
N ILE A 162 -1.90 19.67 -16.82
CA ILE A 162 -1.00 19.83 -15.70
C ILE A 162 -0.70 18.51 -14.99
N LEU A 163 0.46 18.46 -14.34
CA LEU A 163 0.87 17.41 -13.42
C LEU A 163 1.13 18.02 -12.04
N VAL A 164 0.43 17.53 -11.02
CA VAL A 164 0.66 17.92 -9.62
C VAL A 164 1.46 16.82 -8.91
N THR A 165 2.65 17.17 -8.39
CA THR A 165 3.56 16.23 -7.74
C THR A 165 4.28 16.86 -6.54
N ARG A 166 5.16 16.08 -5.90
CA ARG A 166 6.05 16.54 -4.81
C ARG A 166 7.41 16.91 -5.39
N PRO A 167 8.12 17.87 -4.79
CA PRO A 167 9.51 18.13 -5.14
C PRO A 167 10.41 16.96 -4.70
N ASP A 168 11.58 16.89 -5.31
CA ASP A 168 12.64 15.96 -4.96
C ASP A 168 13.13 16.11 -3.50
N LYS A 169 13.14 17.36 -3.00
CA LYS A 169 13.54 17.72 -1.64
C LYS A 169 12.44 18.54 -0.98
N GLY A 170 12.12 18.23 0.28
CA GLY A 170 11.09 18.92 1.05
C GLY A 170 9.69 18.33 0.91
N ARG A 171 8.67 19.06 1.41
CA ARG A 171 7.27 18.60 1.47
C ARG A 171 6.29 19.52 0.71
N GLY A 172 6.81 20.34 -0.20
CA GLY A 172 6.01 21.25 -1.01
C GLY A 172 5.14 20.58 -2.06
N VAL A 173 4.43 21.39 -2.84
CA VAL A 173 3.62 20.99 -3.99
C VAL A 173 4.20 21.65 -5.25
N VAL A 174 4.36 20.88 -6.32
CA VAL A 174 4.85 21.38 -7.59
C VAL A 174 3.82 21.08 -8.68
N LEU A 175 3.53 22.08 -9.50
CA LEU A 175 2.73 21.94 -10.71
C LEU A 175 3.65 22.09 -11.91
N LEU A 176 3.54 21.18 -12.87
CA LEU A 176 4.29 21.18 -14.12
C LEU A 176 3.31 21.06 -15.28
N ASP A 177 3.66 21.60 -16.45
CA ASP A 177 2.99 21.22 -17.69
C ASP A 177 3.29 19.74 -17.97
N LYS A 178 2.24 18.97 -18.25
CA LYS A 178 2.36 17.54 -18.49
C LYS A 178 3.22 17.23 -19.70
N VAL A 179 3.16 18.08 -20.74
CA VAL A 179 3.97 17.93 -21.96
C VAL A 179 5.46 18.09 -21.66
N ASP A 180 5.85 19.11 -20.90
CA ASP A 180 7.25 19.32 -20.46
C ASP A 180 7.73 18.19 -19.56
N TYR A 181 6.89 17.73 -18.63
CA TYR A 181 7.21 16.59 -17.79
C TYR A 181 7.48 15.31 -18.62
N LEU A 182 6.61 15.02 -19.61
CA LEU A 182 6.76 13.85 -20.47
C LEU A 182 8.03 13.96 -21.32
N SER A 183 8.31 15.13 -21.91
CA SER A 183 9.52 15.33 -22.73
C SER A 183 10.79 15.15 -21.90
N LYS A 184 10.84 15.68 -20.67
CA LYS A 184 11.97 15.49 -19.74
C LYS A 184 12.21 14.04 -19.35
N ILE A 185 11.16 13.25 -19.10
CA ILE A 185 11.34 11.82 -18.82
C ILE A 185 11.73 11.04 -20.08
N HIS A 186 11.13 11.34 -21.24
CA HIS A 186 11.51 10.69 -22.49
C HIS A 186 12.98 10.97 -22.86
N SER A 187 13.47 12.18 -22.61
CA SER A 187 14.90 12.50 -22.77
C SER A 187 15.81 11.61 -21.90
N ILE A 188 15.36 11.17 -20.72
CA ILE A 188 16.10 10.23 -19.88
C ILE A 188 15.99 8.81 -20.42
N LEU A 189 14.81 8.40 -20.87
CA LEU A 189 14.55 7.05 -21.38
C LEU A 189 15.17 6.78 -22.76
N ASN A 190 15.49 7.83 -23.52
CA ASN A 190 16.18 7.74 -24.80
C ASN A 190 17.66 7.34 -24.65
N ASP A 191 18.20 7.30 -23.43
CA ASP A 191 19.53 6.77 -23.17
C ASP A 191 19.55 5.24 -23.33
N THR A 192 19.90 4.79 -24.54
CA THR A 192 19.92 3.37 -24.92
C THR A 192 21.04 2.57 -24.23
N THR A 193 21.99 3.23 -23.56
CA THR A 193 22.99 2.51 -22.77
C THR A 193 22.42 2.07 -21.42
N LYS A 194 21.34 2.70 -20.95
CA LYS A 194 20.74 2.44 -19.64
C LYS A 194 19.34 1.85 -19.72
N PHE A 195 18.58 2.18 -20.76
CA PHE A 195 17.19 1.78 -20.92
C PHE A 195 16.95 1.09 -22.26
N SER A 196 16.06 0.11 -22.27
CA SER A 196 15.59 -0.55 -23.47
C SER A 196 14.07 -0.65 -23.47
N PHE A 197 13.46 -0.48 -24.65
CA PHE A 197 12.02 -0.64 -24.83
C PHE A 197 11.63 -2.12 -24.83
N LEU A 198 10.48 -2.45 -24.25
CA LEU A 198 9.93 -3.80 -24.23
C LEU A 198 8.60 -3.88 -24.99
N SER A 199 8.51 -4.82 -25.93
CA SER A 199 7.29 -5.10 -26.70
C SER A 199 6.26 -5.96 -25.94
N TYR A 200 6.66 -6.60 -24.84
CA TYR A 200 5.80 -7.46 -24.04
C TYR A 200 6.14 -7.35 -22.54
N ASP A 201 5.23 -7.84 -21.69
CA ASP A 201 5.42 -7.86 -20.24
C ASP A 201 6.19 -9.12 -19.77
N PRO A 202 7.44 -8.99 -19.28
CA PRO A 202 8.23 -10.13 -18.82
C PRO A 202 7.92 -10.54 -17.37
N THR A 203 6.96 -9.90 -16.69
CA THR A 203 6.70 -10.10 -15.24
C THR A 203 6.60 -11.57 -14.86
N ILE A 204 5.74 -12.34 -15.54
CA ILE A 204 5.47 -13.74 -15.21
C ILE A 204 6.71 -14.61 -15.47
N ALA A 205 7.43 -14.35 -16.56
CA ALA A 205 8.64 -15.09 -16.92
C ALA A 205 9.74 -14.88 -15.86
N ARG A 206 9.94 -13.64 -15.41
CA ARG A 206 10.92 -13.28 -14.37
C ARG A 206 10.55 -13.79 -13.00
N GLU A 207 9.28 -13.67 -12.61
CA GLU A 207 8.74 -14.26 -11.38
C GLU A 207 8.97 -15.78 -11.36
N THR A 208 8.68 -16.46 -12.47
CA THR A 208 8.90 -17.91 -12.60
C THR A 208 10.37 -18.28 -12.51
N LYS A 209 11.27 -17.53 -13.17
CA LYS A 209 12.72 -17.76 -13.08
C LYS A 209 13.22 -17.65 -11.64
N LEU A 210 12.81 -16.59 -10.93
CA LEU A 210 13.19 -16.38 -9.53
C LEU A 210 12.63 -17.48 -8.62
N ILE A 211 11.37 -17.86 -8.78
CA ILE A 211 10.76 -18.92 -7.95
C ILE A 211 11.49 -20.26 -8.15
N ARG A 212 11.88 -20.60 -9.39
CA ARG A 212 12.65 -21.82 -9.67
C ARG A 212 14.00 -21.82 -8.95
N LEU A 213 14.73 -20.71 -9.02
CA LEU A 213 15.99 -20.54 -8.31
C LEU A 213 15.79 -20.70 -6.79
N LEU A 214 14.82 -19.98 -6.22
CA LEU A 214 14.55 -20.04 -4.78
C LEU A 214 14.12 -21.44 -4.31
N ASN A 215 13.35 -22.18 -5.10
CA ASN A 215 12.98 -23.56 -4.75
C ASN A 215 14.20 -24.47 -4.75
N ARG A 216 15.02 -24.42 -5.81
CA ARG A 216 16.26 -25.20 -5.90
C ARG A 216 17.17 -24.94 -4.68
N LEU A 217 17.44 -23.67 -4.38
CA LEU A 217 18.29 -23.30 -3.24
C LEU A 217 17.71 -23.71 -1.89
N LEU A 218 16.38 -23.79 -1.75
CA LEU A 218 15.74 -24.25 -0.54
C LEU A 218 15.87 -25.77 -0.39
N ASP A 219 15.67 -26.51 -1.48
CA ASP A 219 15.76 -27.97 -1.52
C ASP A 219 17.21 -28.44 -1.27
N GLU A 220 18.20 -27.69 -1.78
CA GLU A 220 19.64 -27.90 -1.53
C GLU A 220 20.08 -27.49 -0.11
N GLY A 221 19.23 -26.78 0.64
CA GLY A 221 19.57 -26.25 1.97
C GLY A 221 20.49 -25.03 1.94
N SER A 222 20.74 -24.42 0.78
CA SER A 222 21.59 -23.24 0.59
C SER A 222 20.97 -21.97 1.19
N ILE A 223 19.63 -21.89 1.27
CA ILE A 223 18.91 -20.76 1.90
C ILE A 223 17.97 -21.24 3.01
N SER A 224 17.75 -20.39 4.01
CA SER A 224 16.78 -20.67 5.05
C SER A 224 15.34 -20.48 4.57
N LYS A 225 14.38 -21.15 5.24
CA LYS A 225 12.94 -20.97 4.99
C LYS A 225 12.49 -19.51 5.19
N ASP A 226 13.13 -18.78 6.10
CA ASP A 226 12.84 -17.37 6.34
C ASP A 226 13.32 -16.48 5.18
N PHE A 227 14.52 -16.73 4.66
CA PHE A 227 15.00 -16.06 3.44
C PHE A 227 14.06 -16.35 2.27
N TYR A 228 13.68 -17.62 2.07
CA TYR A 228 12.75 -18.03 1.02
C TYR A 228 11.41 -17.30 1.13
N ASN A 229 10.78 -17.29 2.31
CA ASN A 229 9.49 -16.64 2.52
C ASN A 229 9.54 -15.12 2.32
N LEU A 230 10.69 -14.50 2.59
CA LEU A 230 10.90 -13.07 2.38
C LEU A 230 11.18 -12.73 0.91
N ALA A 231 11.97 -13.57 0.23
CA ALA A 231 12.40 -13.37 -1.15
C ALA A 231 11.33 -13.74 -2.17
N LYS A 232 10.52 -14.76 -1.89
CA LYS A 232 9.56 -15.33 -2.84
C LYS A 232 8.52 -14.29 -3.30
N PRO A 233 8.48 -13.95 -4.60
CA PRO A 233 7.45 -13.08 -5.15
C PRO A 233 6.08 -13.77 -5.17
N PHE A 234 5.04 -12.95 -5.23
CA PHE A 234 3.67 -13.41 -5.42
C PHE A 234 2.80 -12.34 -6.07
N GLY A 235 2.28 -12.63 -7.26
CA GLY A 235 1.39 -11.72 -7.98
C GLY A 235 2.09 -10.42 -8.34
N SER A 236 3.28 -10.55 -8.94
CA SER A 236 4.13 -9.40 -9.24
C SER A 236 3.49 -8.50 -10.29
N ILE A 237 3.86 -7.23 -10.29
CA ILE A 237 3.50 -6.25 -11.32
C ILE A 237 4.76 -5.52 -11.78
N PRO A 238 4.78 -4.92 -12.98
CA PRO A 238 5.88 -4.05 -13.38
C PRO A 238 6.10 -2.90 -12.39
N GLY A 239 7.34 -2.42 -12.34
CA GLY A 239 7.64 -1.16 -11.66
C GLY A 239 6.88 0.00 -12.31
N ARG A 240 6.89 1.17 -11.68
CA ARG A 240 6.31 2.38 -12.28
C ARG A 240 7.28 3.54 -12.14
N LEU A 241 7.70 4.09 -13.27
CA LEU A 241 8.59 5.24 -13.29
C LEU A 241 7.79 6.52 -13.03
N TYR A 242 8.40 7.43 -12.28
CA TYR A 242 7.93 8.80 -12.12
C TYR A 242 9.10 9.73 -11.82
N GLY A 243 8.99 10.99 -12.24
CA GLY A 243 9.97 12.03 -12.00
C GLY A 243 9.61 12.91 -10.81
N LEU A 244 10.60 13.21 -9.96
CA LEU A 244 10.48 14.24 -8.93
C LEU A 244 11.24 15.50 -9.34
N PRO A 245 10.60 16.68 -9.45
CA PRO A 245 11.26 17.91 -9.85
C PRO A 245 12.28 18.38 -8.82
N LYS A 246 13.52 18.59 -9.27
CA LYS A 246 14.60 19.19 -8.46
C LYS A 246 14.48 20.72 -8.48
N VAL A 247 13.44 21.25 -7.84
CA VAL A 247 13.10 22.69 -7.79
C VAL A 247 14.14 23.63 -7.17
N HIS A 248 15.32 23.11 -6.82
CA HIS A 248 16.46 23.83 -6.26
C HIS A 248 17.64 23.92 -7.26
N LYS A 249 17.45 23.44 -8.49
CA LYS A 249 18.39 23.53 -9.60
C LYS A 249 17.76 24.33 -10.74
N GLU A 250 18.60 24.98 -11.54
CA GLU A 250 18.20 25.60 -12.81
C GLU A 250 17.55 24.56 -13.74
N ASP A 251 16.63 25.00 -14.59
CA ASP A 251 15.78 24.19 -15.50
C ASP A 251 14.90 23.12 -14.86
N VAL A 252 14.96 22.98 -13.53
CA VAL A 252 14.18 22.04 -12.72
C VAL A 252 14.21 20.61 -13.30
N PRO A 253 15.40 19.98 -13.41
CA PRO A 253 15.54 18.62 -13.90
C PRO A 253 14.75 17.63 -13.02
N LEU A 254 14.28 16.54 -13.63
CA LEU A 254 13.56 15.49 -12.93
C LEU A 254 14.53 14.45 -12.34
N ARG A 255 14.28 13.98 -11.12
CA ARG A 255 14.87 12.75 -10.58
C ARG A 255 13.98 11.56 -10.97
N PRO A 256 14.42 10.65 -11.84
CA PRO A 256 13.64 9.45 -12.15
C PRO A 256 13.63 8.52 -10.94
N VAL A 257 12.46 7.98 -10.59
CA VAL A 257 12.28 7.03 -9.49
C VAL A 257 11.37 5.90 -9.96
N VAL A 258 11.81 4.65 -9.79
CA VAL A 258 11.04 3.44 -10.10
C VAL A 258 10.38 2.93 -8.82
N SER A 259 9.05 2.91 -8.80
CA SER A 259 8.29 2.32 -7.71
C SER A 259 8.37 0.79 -7.74
N ALA A 260 9.32 0.24 -6.99
CA ALA A 260 9.57 -1.20 -6.77
C ALA A 260 8.43 -2.01 -6.15
N ILE A 261 7.41 -1.36 -5.60
CA ILE A 261 6.41 -2.04 -4.78
C ILE A 261 5.67 -3.09 -5.61
N LYS A 262 5.71 -4.35 -5.14
CA LYS A 262 5.15 -5.55 -5.80
C LYS A 262 5.85 -5.95 -7.11
N THR A 263 7.07 -5.48 -7.39
CA THR A 263 7.87 -6.10 -8.46
C THR A 263 8.37 -7.48 -8.03
N PHE A 264 8.71 -8.32 -9.00
CA PHE A 264 9.14 -9.70 -8.75
C PHE A 264 10.42 -9.77 -7.88
N ASN A 265 11.29 -8.79 -8.00
CA ASN A 265 12.57 -8.71 -7.29
C ASN A 265 12.50 -7.93 -5.96
N TYR A 266 11.34 -7.37 -5.58
CA TYR A 266 11.22 -6.54 -4.37
C TYR A 266 11.51 -7.31 -3.08
N GLY A 267 10.95 -8.52 -2.94
CA GLY A 267 11.18 -9.38 -1.77
C GLY A 267 12.63 -9.84 -1.70
N LEU A 268 13.18 -10.26 -2.84
CA LEU A 268 14.56 -10.71 -2.98
C LEU A 268 15.56 -9.64 -2.55
N GLY A 269 15.43 -8.42 -3.07
CA GLY A 269 16.36 -7.35 -2.72
C GLY A 269 16.29 -6.95 -1.24
N LYS A 270 15.13 -7.10 -0.59
CA LYS A 270 15.01 -6.96 0.86
C LYS A 270 15.75 -8.09 1.61
N ALA A 271 15.61 -9.33 1.17
CA ALA A 271 16.29 -10.47 1.77
C ALA A 271 17.82 -10.37 1.62
N LEU A 272 18.29 -10.01 0.42
CA LEU A 272 19.72 -9.77 0.16
C LEU A 272 20.25 -8.58 0.95
N SER A 273 19.49 -7.48 1.09
CA SER A 273 19.93 -6.35 1.92
C SER A 273 20.13 -6.76 3.39
N GLN A 274 19.28 -7.64 3.93
CA GLN A 274 19.48 -8.18 5.28
C GLN A 274 20.75 -9.04 5.35
N LEU A 275 20.96 -9.92 4.37
CA LEU A 275 22.14 -10.78 4.28
C LEU A 275 23.44 -9.97 4.14
N LEU A 276 23.47 -8.96 3.27
CA LEU A 276 24.66 -8.17 2.97
C LEU A 276 24.99 -7.15 4.07
N SER A 277 23.99 -6.67 4.81
CA SER A 277 24.18 -5.63 5.84
C SER A 277 25.13 -6.02 6.95
N GLN A 278 25.31 -7.33 7.21
CA GLN A 278 26.23 -7.83 8.23
C GLN A 278 27.71 -7.76 7.81
N PHE A 279 28.00 -7.56 6.52
CA PHE A 279 29.34 -7.57 5.95
C PHE A 279 29.88 -6.17 5.59
N ILE A 280 29.07 -5.12 5.76
CA ILE A 280 29.49 -3.76 5.40
C ILE A 280 30.35 -3.17 6.53
N GLU A 281 31.61 -2.84 6.22
CA GLU A 281 32.50 -2.12 7.14
C GLU A 281 31.97 -0.71 7.43
N LYS A 282 31.81 -0.40 8.72
CA LYS A 282 31.23 0.89 9.17
C LYS A 282 32.26 2.00 9.40
N LYS A 283 33.56 1.73 9.18
CA LYS A 283 34.66 2.64 9.56
C LYS A 283 34.59 4.02 8.90
N ASN A 284 34.20 4.08 7.63
CA ASN A 284 34.12 5.32 6.85
C ASN A 284 32.69 5.88 6.79
N MET A 285 31.81 5.47 7.69
CA MET A 285 30.39 5.84 7.67
C MET A 285 29.98 6.50 8.97
N ILE A 286 29.27 7.61 8.86
CA ILE A 286 28.69 8.31 10.00
C ILE A 286 27.22 7.88 10.16
N ARG A 287 26.81 7.66 11.40
CA ARG A 287 25.49 7.11 11.74
C ARG A 287 24.33 8.02 11.32
N ASP A 288 24.45 9.31 11.63
CA ASP A 288 23.41 10.30 11.42
C ASP A 288 24.00 11.72 11.41
N SER A 289 23.18 12.70 11.03
CA SER A 289 23.61 14.10 10.92
C SER A 289 23.99 14.74 12.25
N PHE A 290 23.47 14.26 13.39
CA PHE A 290 23.83 14.78 14.71
C PHE A 290 25.21 14.29 15.11
N SER A 291 25.49 12.99 14.92
CA SER A 291 26.84 12.43 15.12
C SER A 291 27.88 13.11 14.23
N PHE A 292 27.54 13.43 12.98
CA PHE A 292 28.44 14.22 12.12
C PHE A 292 28.81 15.58 12.75
N VAL A 293 27.82 16.30 13.29
CA VAL A 293 28.06 17.59 13.95
C VAL A 293 28.94 17.42 15.18
N GLU A 294 28.67 16.41 16.01
CA GLU A 294 29.48 16.11 17.20
C GLU A 294 30.94 15.79 16.83
N GLU A 295 31.17 14.93 15.84
CA GLU A 295 32.52 14.56 15.37
C GLU A 295 33.29 15.76 14.81
N ILE A 296 32.64 16.62 14.03
CA ILE A 296 33.26 17.84 13.48
C ILE A 296 33.60 18.85 14.58
N LEU A 297 32.72 19.02 15.58
CA LEU A 297 32.96 19.93 16.70
C LEU A 297 34.05 19.42 17.66
N ALA A 298 34.26 18.11 17.71
CA ALA A 298 35.33 17.48 18.50
C ALA A 298 36.71 17.59 17.85
N LEU A 299 36.81 18.04 16.59
CA LEU A 299 38.10 18.20 15.93
C LEU A 299 38.98 19.23 16.66
N PRO A 300 40.30 18.98 16.79
CA PRO A 300 41.20 19.89 17.47
C PRO A 300 41.17 21.31 16.88
N LYS A 301 41.28 22.34 17.73
CA LYS A 301 41.27 23.75 17.28
C LYS A 301 42.38 24.10 16.27
N CYS A 302 43.49 23.36 16.24
CA CYS A 302 44.53 23.51 15.23
C CYS A 302 44.02 23.20 13.80
N MET A 303 42.86 22.55 13.66
CA MET A 303 42.22 22.30 12.38
C MET A 303 41.56 23.54 11.76
N SER A 304 41.49 24.67 12.50
CA SER A 304 40.95 25.95 12.01
C SER A 304 41.71 26.55 10.82
N GLN A 305 42.94 26.09 10.56
CA GLN A 305 43.72 26.47 9.38
C GLN A 305 43.32 25.73 8.09
N TYR A 306 42.52 24.65 8.21
CA TYR A 306 42.09 23.85 7.07
C TYR A 306 40.71 24.28 6.57
N LYS A 307 40.47 24.09 5.27
CA LYS A 307 39.18 24.34 4.64
C LYS A 307 38.40 23.04 4.53
N MET A 308 37.12 23.09 4.87
CA MET A 308 36.21 21.98 4.61
C MET A 308 35.85 21.96 3.12
N VAL A 309 36.08 20.81 2.48
CA VAL A 309 35.69 20.56 1.09
C VAL A 309 34.65 19.44 1.08
N SER A 310 33.54 19.66 0.38
CA SER A 310 32.47 18.68 0.23
C SER A 310 32.38 18.23 -1.22
N PHE A 311 32.38 16.92 -1.45
CA PHE A 311 32.20 16.31 -2.76
C PHE A 311 30.83 15.64 -2.83
N ASP A 312 30.11 15.81 -3.94
CA ASP A 312 28.83 15.15 -4.22
C ASP A 312 28.96 14.31 -5.48
N ILE A 313 28.56 13.04 -5.42
CA ILE A 313 28.61 12.16 -6.59
C ILE A 313 27.39 12.44 -7.48
N ALA A 314 27.65 12.87 -8.71
CA ALA A 314 26.60 13.10 -9.69
C ALA A 314 25.87 11.79 -10.03
N SER A 315 24.56 11.76 -9.75
CA SER A 315 23.66 10.67 -10.17
C SER A 315 24.14 9.26 -9.77
N LEU A 316 24.63 9.11 -8.54
CA LEU A 316 25.22 7.87 -7.99
C LEU A 316 24.55 6.58 -8.50
N TYR A 317 23.25 6.39 -8.24
CA TYR A 317 22.53 5.14 -8.56
C TYR A 317 22.56 4.75 -10.05
N THR A 318 22.45 5.71 -10.97
CA THR A 318 22.41 5.44 -12.42
C THR A 318 23.80 5.29 -13.04
N ASN A 319 24.84 5.53 -12.26
CA ASN A 319 26.24 5.48 -12.70
C ASN A 319 27.03 4.39 -11.94
N VAL A 320 26.37 3.57 -11.13
CA VAL A 320 27.00 2.40 -10.50
C VAL A 320 27.24 1.34 -11.59
N PRO A 321 28.49 0.95 -11.88
CA PRO A 321 28.76 -0.13 -12.84
C PRO A 321 28.31 -1.46 -12.22
N LEU A 322 27.18 -1.98 -12.69
CA LEU A 322 26.47 -3.03 -11.97
C LEU A 322 27.29 -4.32 -11.88
N THR A 323 27.81 -4.78 -13.02
CA THR A 323 28.62 -6.01 -13.10
C THR A 323 29.86 -5.93 -12.22
N GLU A 324 30.62 -4.83 -12.33
CA GLU A 324 31.82 -4.60 -11.52
C GLU A 324 31.48 -4.57 -10.02
N THR A 325 30.36 -3.93 -9.65
CA THR A 325 29.90 -3.86 -8.25
C THR A 325 29.56 -5.25 -7.70
N ILE A 326 28.88 -6.09 -8.50
CA ILE A 326 28.59 -7.47 -8.12
C ILE A 326 29.88 -8.27 -7.94
N ASP A 327 30.85 -8.11 -8.85
CA ASP A 327 32.14 -8.80 -8.75
C ASP A 327 32.94 -8.38 -7.52
N ILE A 328 32.92 -7.08 -7.16
CA ILE A 328 33.54 -6.58 -5.92
C ILE A 328 32.88 -7.20 -4.69
N ILE A 329 31.54 -7.28 -4.67
CA ILE A 329 30.80 -7.91 -3.56
C ILE A 329 31.20 -9.39 -3.43
N LEU A 330 31.22 -10.13 -4.53
CA LEU A 330 31.58 -11.55 -4.53
C LEU A 330 33.03 -11.76 -4.08
N LYS A 331 33.97 -10.95 -4.60
CA LYS A 331 35.37 -10.97 -4.17
C LYS A 331 35.52 -10.74 -2.67
N HIS A 332 34.83 -9.73 -2.13
CA HIS A 332 34.92 -9.41 -0.71
C HIS A 332 34.34 -10.53 0.18
N LEU A 333 33.25 -11.17 -0.25
CA LEU A 333 32.58 -12.21 0.52
C LEU A 333 33.25 -13.58 0.48
N TYR A 334 33.81 -13.96 -0.68
CA TYR A 334 34.35 -15.32 -0.88
C TYR A 334 35.88 -15.38 -0.88
N ASP A 335 36.58 -14.29 -1.24
CA ASP A 335 38.05 -14.28 -1.32
C ASP A 335 38.67 -13.73 -0.01
N GLY A 336 37.88 -13.11 0.87
CA GLY A 336 38.28 -12.74 2.24
C GLY A 336 37.94 -13.84 3.26
N HIS A 337 38.63 -13.88 4.40
CA HIS A 337 38.39 -14.85 5.49
C HIS A 337 36.99 -14.77 6.17
N ALA A 338 35.99 -14.16 5.53
CA ALA A 338 34.60 -14.21 5.97
C ALA A 338 34.03 -15.60 5.65
N LYS A 339 33.75 -16.40 6.69
CA LYS A 339 33.23 -17.77 6.58
C LYS A 339 31.96 -17.88 5.72
N PRO A 340 31.72 -19.06 5.12
CA PRO A 340 30.94 -19.22 3.90
C PRO A 340 29.46 -18.98 4.17
N SER A 341 28.82 -18.17 3.34
CA SER A 341 27.39 -18.35 3.13
C SER A 341 27.16 -19.78 2.64
N THR A 342 26.08 -20.41 3.09
CA THR A 342 25.57 -21.67 2.52
C THR A 342 25.21 -21.55 1.04
N ILE A 343 25.14 -20.32 0.53
CA ILE A 343 24.93 -19.97 -0.87
C ILE A 343 26.29 -20.00 -1.60
N SER A 344 26.36 -20.70 -2.72
CA SER A 344 27.55 -20.72 -3.58
C SER A 344 27.81 -19.34 -4.21
N ARG A 345 29.03 -19.11 -4.69
CA ARG A 345 29.41 -17.83 -5.34
C ARG A 345 28.54 -17.58 -6.57
N GLU A 346 28.30 -18.62 -7.34
CA GLU A 346 27.51 -18.60 -8.57
C GLU A 346 26.04 -18.32 -8.28
N ASP A 347 25.48 -18.95 -7.24
CA ASP A 347 24.09 -18.73 -6.83
C ASP A 347 23.88 -17.31 -6.26
N LEU A 348 24.84 -16.81 -5.46
CA LEU A 348 24.76 -15.45 -4.94
C LEU A 348 24.85 -14.43 -6.08
N LYS A 349 25.70 -14.68 -7.08
CA LYS A 349 25.76 -13.87 -8.30
C LYS A 349 24.41 -13.86 -9.01
N GLU A 350 23.79 -15.03 -9.22
CA GLU A 350 22.49 -15.11 -9.90
C GLU A 350 21.39 -14.39 -9.09
N LEU A 351 21.40 -14.48 -7.76
CA LEU A 351 20.48 -13.74 -6.89
C LEU A 351 20.70 -12.22 -6.98
N LEU A 352 21.94 -11.75 -7.01
CA LEU A 352 22.27 -10.33 -7.17
C LEU A 352 21.85 -9.81 -8.55
N ASP A 353 22.13 -10.57 -9.62
CA ASP A 353 21.72 -10.27 -10.98
C ASP A 353 20.18 -10.14 -11.05
N LEU A 354 19.43 -11.12 -10.53
CA LEU A 354 17.95 -11.07 -10.50
C LEU A 354 17.39 -9.93 -9.63
N ALA A 355 18.13 -9.49 -8.61
CA ALA A 355 17.71 -8.40 -7.74
C ALA A 355 17.88 -7.03 -8.38
N THR A 356 18.84 -6.88 -9.30
CA THR A 356 19.34 -5.58 -9.77
C THR A 356 19.22 -5.39 -11.28
N GLU A 357 19.51 -6.42 -12.07
CA GLU A 357 19.44 -6.40 -13.52
C GLU A 357 17.98 -6.49 -14.01
N LYS A 358 17.70 -5.86 -15.16
CA LYS A 358 16.41 -5.98 -15.88
C LYS A 358 15.22 -5.66 -14.99
N SER A 359 15.30 -4.56 -14.26
CA SER A 359 14.14 -4.03 -13.54
C SER A 359 13.19 -3.39 -14.55
N HIS A 360 12.12 -4.10 -14.93
CA HIS A 360 11.13 -3.54 -15.85
C HIS A 360 10.11 -2.65 -15.15
N PHE A 361 9.69 -1.61 -15.86
CA PHE A 361 8.69 -0.67 -15.38
C PHE A 361 7.84 -0.09 -16.50
N LEU A 362 6.68 0.44 -16.09
CA LEU A 362 5.74 1.16 -16.93
C LEU A 362 5.98 2.67 -16.84
N PHE A 363 5.98 3.34 -17.99
CA PHE A 363 5.92 4.80 -18.11
C PHE A 363 5.10 5.21 -19.34
N ASN A 364 4.15 6.11 -19.16
CA ASN A 364 3.20 6.56 -20.17
C ASN A 364 2.56 5.40 -20.98
N GLY A 365 2.22 4.31 -20.29
CA GLY A 365 1.64 3.11 -20.92
C GLY A 365 2.60 2.22 -21.70
N GLN A 366 3.89 2.55 -21.75
CA GLN A 366 4.94 1.78 -22.41
C GLN A 366 5.83 1.08 -21.39
N LEU A 367 6.34 -0.11 -21.76
CA LEU A 367 7.24 -0.89 -20.92
C LEU A 367 8.69 -0.66 -21.31
N TYR A 368 9.53 -0.55 -20.29
CA TYR A 368 10.97 -0.39 -20.43
C TYR A 368 11.68 -1.31 -19.45
N ASP A 369 12.90 -1.70 -19.82
CA ASP A 369 13.88 -2.32 -18.95
C ASP A 369 15.00 -1.33 -18.64
N GLN A 370 15.38 -1.24 -17.37
CA GLN A 370 16.69 -0.71 -17.01
C GLN A 370 17.72 -1.84 -17.14
N ILE A 371 18.65 -1.67 -18.07
CA ILE A 371 19.69 -2.66 -18.40
C ILE A 371 21.03 -2.37 -17.72
N ASP A 372 21.24 -1.13 -17.27
CA ASP A 372 22.44 -0.73 -16.53
C ASP A 372 22.14 0.26 -15.39
N GLY A 373 23.02 0.28 -14.39
CA GLY A 373 22.84 1.00 -13.13
C GLY A 373 21.77 0.38 -12.24
N VAL A 374 21.55 1.01 -11.08
CA VAL A 374 20.58 0.55 -10.09
C VAL A 374 19.35 1.45 -10.12
N SER A 375 18.16 0.86 -10.25
CA SER A 375 16.94 1.64 -10.25
C SER A 375 16.73 2.34 -8.91
N MET A 376 16.49 3.65 -8.92
CA MET A 376 16.15 4.40 -7.72
C MET A 376 14.75 4.01 -7.25
N GLY A 377 14.70 3.25 -6.17
CA GLY A 377 13.50 2.63 -5.63
C GLY A 377 13.97 1.60 -4.61
N ARG A 378 13.12 1.19 -3.67
CA ARG A 378 13.50 0.18 -2.68
C ARG A 378 13.53 -1.23 -3.28
N GLN A 379 14.45 -1.53 -4.19
CA GLN A 379 14.71 -2.89 -4.70
C GLN A 379 15.87 -3.51 -3.90
N LEU A 380 17.10 -3.04 -4.11
CA LEU A 380 18.28 -3.39 -3.34
C LEU A 380 19.08 -2.10 -3.08
N ASN A 381 19.18 -1.69 -1.81
CA ASN A 381 20.02 -0.55 -1.43
C ASN A 381 21.47 -1.02 -1.38
N LEU A 382 22.12 -1.12 -2.54
CA LEU A 382 23.56 -1.41 -2.66
C LEU A 382 24.41 -0.28 -2.04
N VAL A 383 23.87 0.94 -2.04
CA VAL A 383 24.36 2.04 -1.22
C VAL A 383 23.67 1.93 0.13
N TYR A 384 24.43 1.61 1.18
CA TYR A 384 23.91 1.49 2.54
C TYR A 384 23.29 2.82 2.97
N THR A 385 21.97 2.94 2.85
CA THR A 385 21.20 3.74 3.79
C THR A 385 21.33 3.02 5.11
N PRO A 386 21.72 3.67 6.23
CA PRO A 386 21.59 3.05 7.53
C PRO A 386 20.20 2.44 7.56
N ALA A 387 20.15 1.12 7.72
CA ALA A 387 18.93 0.50 8.16
C ALA A 387 18.52 1.40 9.32
N THR A 388 17.43 2.17 9.17
CA THR A 388 16.72 2.64 10.36
C THR A 388 16.70 1.40 11.22
N PRO A 389 17.36 1.40 12.40
CA PRO A 389 17.48 0.19 13.16
C PRO A 389 16.09 -0.40 13.13
N ILE A 390 15.91 -1.55 12.47
CA ILE A 390 14.78 -2.38 12.84
C ILE A 390 15.14 -2.58 14.29
N PRO A 391 14.43 -1.91 15.23
CA PRO A 391 14.86 -1.90 16.62
C PRO A 391 15.11 -3.37 16.92
N ALA A 392 16.36 -3.73 17.23
CA ALA A 392 16.78 -5.12 17.42
C ALA A 392 15.65 -5.76 18.21
N PRO A 393 14.93 -6.77 17.67
CA PRO A 393 13.53 -7.04 18.02
C PRO A 393 13.40 -6.96 19.53
N SER A 394 12.99 -5.77 20.00
CA SER A 394 12.83 -5.54 21.43
C SER A 394 11.83 -6.59 21.82
N PRO A 395 12.10 -7.42 22.85
CA PRO A 395 11.38 -8.67 23.11
C PRO A 395 9.94 -8.48 22.72
N THR A 396 9.56 -9.11 21.61
CA THR A 396 8.47 -8.68 20.74
C THR A 396 7.22 -8.41 21.56
N THR A 397 6.97 -7.16 21.91
CA THR A 397 5.65 -6.77 22.39
C THR A 397 4.77 -6.90 21.16
N ASP A 398 3.94 -7.94 21.14
CA ASP A 398 3.10 -8.25 20.00
C ASP A 398 2.20 -7.04 19.72
N THR A 399 2.61 -6.27 18.71
CA THR A 399 2.10 -4.93 18.47
C THR A 399 0.93 -5.02 17.52
N VAL A 400 -0.27 -4.76 18.03
CA VAL A 400 -1.51 -4.80 17.27
C VAL A 400 -1.86 -3.40 16.79
N VAL A 401 -2.10 -3.23 15.49
CA VAL A 401 -2.45 -1.93 14.90
C VAL A 401 -3.96 -1.73 14.88
N LEU A 402 -4.44 -0.69 15.56
CA LEU A 402 -5.82 -0.22 15.49
C LEU A 402 -5.94 0.91 14.46
N ARG A 403 -6.67 0.68 13.37
CA ARG A 403 -6.96 1.70 12.35
C ARG A 403 -8.30 2.37 12.63
N VAL A 404 -8.29 3.70 12.77
CA VAL A 404 -9.48 4.49 13.06
C VAL A 404 -9.65 5.61 12.05
N PRO A 405 -10.80 5.73 11.37
CA PRO A 405 -11.01 6.83 10.42
C PRO A 405 -10.91 8.19 11.14
N TYR A 406 -10.31 9.18 10.49
CA TYR A 406 -10.08 10.50 11.09
C TYR A 406 -11.29 11.45 10.91
N PHE A 407 -11.93 11.78 12.04
CA PHE A 407 -13.04 12.71 12.20
C PHE A 407 -12.74 13.67 13.37
N GLY A 408 -11.48 14.09 13.50
CA GLY A 408 -11.03 14.99 14.55
C GLY A 408 -11.15 14.38 15.96
N HIS A 409 -11.82 15.08 16.88
CA HIS A 409 -11.94 14.66 18.28
C HIS A 409 -12.76 13.37 18.46
N LEU A 410 -13.77 13.13 17.62
CA LEU A 410 -14.62 11.94 17.69
C LEU A 410 -13.79 10.66 17.56
N SER A 411 -12.83 10.63 16.62
CA SER A 411 -11.92 9.51 16.42
C SER A 411 -11.00 9.27 17.61
N LYS A 412 -10.57 10.32 18.29
CA LYS A 412 -9.74 10.20 19.50
C LYS A 412 -10.53 9.57 20.65
N VAL A 413 -11.78 10.00 20.85
CA VAL A 413 -12.67 9.44 21.88
C VAL A 413 -12.98 7.97 21.56
N TYR A 414 -13.33 7.66 20.32
CA TYR A 414 -13.57 6.29 19.87
C TYR A 414 -12.35 5.39 20.11
N ALA A 415 -11.16 5.81 19.64
CA ALA A 415 -9.92 5.07 19.81
C ALA A 415 -9.60 4.81 21.29
N LYS A 416 -9.71 5.84 22.14
CA LYS A 416 -9.47 5.70 23.59
C LYS A 416 -10.37 4.65 24.23
N ARG A 417 -11.67 4.61 23.85
CA ARG A 417 -12.62 3.62 24.38
C ARG A 417 -12.27 2.19 23.95
N ILE A 418 -11.97 2.00 22.66
CA ILE A 418 -11.55 0.69 22.15
C ILE A 418 -10.26 0.23 22.82
N ILE A 419 -9.24 1.08 22.88
CA ILE A 419 -7.94 0.76 23.50
C ILE A 419 -8.11 0.44 24.99
N SER A 420 -8.91 1.22 25.73
CA SER A 420 -9.13 0.99 27.16
C SER A 420 -9.75 -0.39 27.43
N ILE A 421 -10.76 -0.79 26.67
CA ILE A 421 -11.39 -2.12 26.83
C ILE A 421 -10.44 -3.23 26.37
N SER A 422 -9.73 -3.00 25.28
CA SER A 422 -8.74 -3.93 24.75
C SER A 422 -7.63 -4.22 25.75
N ASN A 423 -7.06 -3.18 26.39
CA ASN A 423 -6.01 -3.33 27.39
C ASN A 423 -6.50 -4.01 28.68
N LYS A 424 -7.78 -3.87 29.03
CA LYS A 424 -8.38 -4.62 30.15
C LYS A 424 -8.46 -6.12 29.84
N SER A 425 -8.80 -6.48 28.60
CA SER A 425 -8.92 -7.87 28.18
C SER A 425 -7.57 -8.52 27.83
N TYR A 426 -6.64 -7.76 27.25
CA TYR A 426 -5.36 -8.22 26.73
C TYR A 426 -4.22 -7.22 27.07
N PRO A 427 -3.78 -7.13 28.34
CA PRO A 427 -2.82 -6.12 28.80
C PRO A 427 -1.39 -6.30 28.26
N LEU A 428 -1.05 -7.50 27.79
CA LEU A 428 0.27 -7.83 27.25
C LEU A 428 0.45 -7.42 25.78
N LYS A 429 -0.64 -7.05 25.08
CA LYS A 429 -0.60 -6.61 23.68
C LYS A 429 -0.37 -5.10 23.61
N HIS A 430 0.64 -4.69 22.85
CA HIS A 430 0.89 -3.26 22.63
C HIS A 430 0.02 -2.74 21.48
N ILE A 431 -0.90 -1.80 21.75
CA ILE A 431 -1.81 -1.30 20.71
C ILE A 431 -1.28 0.00 20.09
N ARG A 432 -0.97 -0.04 18.79
CA ARG A 432 -0.59 1.15 18.02
C ARG A 432 -1.80 1.75 17.31
N LEU A 433 -2.19 2.97 17.67
CA LEU A 433 -3.24 3.73 16.99
C LEU A 433 -2.73 4.34 15.67
N VAL A 434 -3.46 4.11 14.58
CA VAL A 434 -3.23 4.74 13.29
C VAL A 434 -4.53 5.38 12.81
N HIS A 435 -4.46 6.68 12.48
CA HIS A 435 -5.60 7.37 11.89
C HIS A 435 -5.66 7.13 10.38
N ASP A 436 -6.79 6.62 9.92
CA ASP A 436 -7.09 6.44 8.50
C ASP A 436 -7.70 7.72 7.94
N VAL A 437 -6.93 8.41 7.12
CA VAL A 437 -7.34 9.66 6.46
C VAL A 437 -7.82 9.29 5.06
N GLN A 438 -9.14 9.29 4.89
CA GLN A 438 -9.81 8.80 3.68
C GLN A 438 -9.55 9.68 2.45
N GLU A 439 -9.54 11.01 2.63
CA GLU A 439 -9.26 11.96 1.57
C GLU A 439 -8.15 12.90 2.01
N ARG A 440 -7.14 13.08 1.17
CA ARG A 440 -6.08 14.08 1.29
C ARG A 440 -6.14 15.02 0.11
N VAL A 441 -5.52 16.19 0.23
CA VAL A 441 -5.30 17.10 -0.90
C VAL A 441 -4.69 16.34 -2.09
N GLY A 442 -3.69 15.48 -1.83
CA GLY A 442 -3.04 14.65 -2.85
C GLY A 442 -3.81 13.44 -3.37
N SER A 443 -4.95 13.05 -2.78
CA SER A 443 -5.59 11.74 -3.06
C SER A 443 -6.06 11.52 -4.50
N GLY A 444 -6.15 12.56 -5.33
CA GLY A 444 -6.50 12.41 -6.74
C GLY A 444 -5.44 12.89 -7.73
N PHE A 445 -4.29 13.38 -7.25
CA PHE A 445 -3.18 13.74 -8.13
C PHE A 445 -2.33 12.49 -8.38
N ILE A 446 -2.72 11.77 -9.44
CA ILE A 446 -2.03 10.56 -9.88
C ILE A 446 -0.87 11.00 -10.78
N PHE A 447 0.36 10.89 -10.26
CA PHE A 447 1.58 11.19 -11.02
C PHE A 447 2.40 9.93 -11.38
N LYS A 448 1.95 8.76 -10.91
CA LYS A 448 2.48 7.45 -11.32
C LYS A 448 1.49 6.82 -12.26
N ASP A 449 1.98 6.08 -13.24
CA ASP A 449 1.12 5.31 -14.12
C ASP A 449 0.19 4.36 -13.37
N GLN A 450 -1.00 4.19 -13.94
CA GLN A 450 -1.92 3.14 -13.52
C GLN A 450 -1.51 1.85 -14.22
N ILE A 451 -1.48 0.74 -13.47
CA ILE A 451 -1.22 -0.57 -14.07
C ILE A 451 -2.47 -0.96 -14.87
N PRO A 452 -2.34 -1.25 -16.18
CA PRO A 452 -3.46 -1.72 -16.98
C PRO A 452 -4.13 -2.94 -16.36
N ASP A 453 -5.46 -2.99 -16.41
CA ASP A 453 -6.27 -4.08 -15.84
C ASP A 453 -5.74 -5.49 -16.15
N PRO A 454 -5.33 -5.82 -17.40
CA PRO A 454 -4.75 -7.13 -17.74
C PRO A 454 -3.54 -7.54 -16.89
N MET A 455 -2.72 -6.57 -16.46
CA MET A 455 -1.46 -6.76 -15.73
C MET A 455 -1.65 -6.65 -14.22
N GLN A 456 -2.87 -6.38 -13.74
CA GLN A 456 -3.14 -6.28 -12.31
C GLN A 456 -3.22 -7.66 -11.68
N ALA A 457 -2.64 -7.79 -10.49
CA ALA A 457 -2.71 -9.00 -9.65
C ALA A 457 -3.35 -8.70 -8.30
N GLY A 458 -3.98 -9.72 -7.71
CA GLY A 458 -4.68 -9.57 -6.43
C GLY A 458 -6.07 -8.96 -6.57
N VAL A 459 -6.66 -8.90 -7.77
CA VAL A 459 -7.92 -8.20 -8.04
C VAL A 459 -9.13 -9.10 -7.79
N VAL A 460 -10.29 -8.50 -7.53
CA VAL A 460 -11.56 -9.23 -7.50
C VAL A 460 -12.24 -8.98 -8.84
N TYR A 461 -12.79 -10.01 -9.45
CA TYR A 461 -13.49 -9.89 -10.71
C TYR A 461 -14.84 -10.58 -10.64
N GLU A 462 -15.77 -10.06 -11.41
CA GLU A 462 -17.10 -10.62 -11.58
C GLU A 462 -17.26 -11.06 -13.03
N ALA A 463 -17.57 -12.33 -13.22
CA ALA A 463 -17.91 -12.89 -14.51
C ALA A 463 -19.42 -13.22 -14.51
N THR A 464 -20.14 -12.71 -15.51
CA THR A 464 -21.57 -12.96 -15.65
C THR A 464 -21.80 -13.87 -16.84
N CYS A 465 -22.57 -14.94 -16.65
CA CYS A 465 -23.00 -15.80 -17.74
C CYS A 465 -24.11 -15.10 -18.55
N PRO A 466 -23.93 -14.84 -19.85
CA PRO A 466 -24.93 -14.16 -20.68
C PRO A 466 -26.18 -15.00 -20.92
N GLN A 467 -26.11 -16.33 -20.74
CA GLN A 467 -27.22 -17.25 -21.02
C GLN A 467 -28.13 -17.49 -19.80
N CYS A 468 -27.63 -17.35 -18.58
CA CYS A 468 -28.39 -17.69 -17.36
C CYS A 468 -28.30 -16.66 -16.22
N GLU A 469 -27.68 -15.49 -16.45
CA GLU A 469 -27.52 -14.40 -15.46
C GLU A 469 -26.82 -14.82 -14.15
N VAL A 470 -26.15 -15.97 -14.12
CA VAL A 470 -25.36 -16.39 -12.95
C VAL A 470 -24.08 -15.57 -12.88
N HIS A 471 -23.79 -15.06 -11.68
CA HIS A 471 -22.59 -14.30 -11.37
C HIS A 471 -21.55 -15.16 -10.64
N TYR A 472 -20.33 -15.18 -11.16
CA TYR A 472 -19.15 -15.74 -10.49
C TYR A 472 -18.25 -14.61 -10.00
N ILE A 473 -17.95 -14.60 -8.71
CA ILE A 473 -17.00 -13.66 -8.12
C ILE A 473 -15.69 -14.41 -7.83
N GLY A 474 -14.64 -14.04 -8.55
CA GLY A 474 -13.30 -14.58 -8.38
C GLY A 474 -12.33 -13.58 -7.77
N LYS A 475 -11.25 -14.07 -7.17
CA LYS A 475 -10.08 -13.26 -6.81
C LYS A 475 -8.86 -13.80 -7.54
N THR A 476 -8.09 -12.92 -8.18
CA THR A 476 -6.85 -13.32 -8.84
C THR A 476 -5.69 -13.25 -7.86
N PHE A 477 -4.76 -14.19 -8.00
CA PHE A 477 -3.44 -14.10 -7.41
C PHE A 477 -2.38 -13.77 -8.47
N ARG A 478 -2.56 -14.31 -9.67
CA ARG A 478 -1.82 -13.96 -10.89
C ARG A 478 -2.41 -12.71 -11.57
N HIS A 479 -1.76 -12.28 -12.65
CA HIS A 479 -2.29 -11.27 -13.55
C HIS A 479 -3.72 -11.61 -13.98
N PHE A 480 -4.55 -10.58 -14.06
CA PHE A 480 -5.95 -10.71 -14.42
C PHE A 480 -6.11 -11.40 -15.77
N LYS A 481 -5.32 -11.00 -16.78
CA LYS A 481 -5.33 -11.64 -18.11
C LYS A 481 -5.10 -13.14 -18.04
N THR A 482 -4.08 -13.58 -17.30
CA THR A 482 -3.76 -15.01 -17.13
C THR A 482 -4.92 -15.74 -16.47
N ARG A 483 -5.52 -15.16 -15.42
CA ARG A 483 -6.64 -15.80 -14.71
C ARG A 483 -7.90 -15.89 -15.56
N VAL A 484 -8.18 -14.86 -16.37
CA VAL A 484 -9.29 -14.88 -17.34
C VAL A 484 -9.06 -15.96 -18.38
N HIS A 485 -7.85 -16.05 -18.95
CA HIS A 485 -7.51 -17.09 -19.92
C HIS A 485 -7.62 -18.50 -19.34
N GLU A 486 -7.13 -18.73 -18.12
CA GLU A 486 -7.34 -19.99 -17.38
C GLU A 486 -8.84 -20.31 -17.27
N HIS A 487 -9.66 -19.36 -16.80
CA HIS A 487 -11.10 -19.54 -16.62
C HIS A 487 -11.82 -19.86 -17.93
N LEU A 488 -11.50 -19.15 -19.02
CA LEU A 488 -12.07 -19.38 -20.35
C LEU A 488 -11.61 -20.72 -20.97
N ASN A 489 -10.37 -21.13 -20.74
CA ASN A 489 -9.88 -22.43 -21.21
C ASN A 489 -10.52 -23.59 -20.44
N TYR A 490 -10.80 -23.44 -19.14
CA TYR A 490 -11.61 -24.40 -18.39
C TYR A 490 -13.02 -24.53 -19.02
N GLN A 491 -13.66 -23.41 -19.40
CA GLN A 491 -14.95 -23.46 -20.11
C GLN A 491 -14.87 -24.17 -21.47
N LYS A 492 -13.76 -24.00 -22.22
CA LYS A 492 -13.52 -24.73 -23.48
C LYS A 492 -13.30 -26.23 -23.28
N GLN A 493 -12.66 -26.64 -22.18
CA GLN A 493 -12.48 -28.05 -21.83
C GLN A 493 -13.77 -28.71 -21.31
N ASP A 494 -14.67 -27.93 -20.70
CA ASP A 494 -16.00 -28.39 -20.27
C ASP A 494 -17.03 -28.55 -21.41
N LEU A 495 -16.66 -28.29 -22.67
CA LEU A 495 -17.36 -28.88 -23.84
C LEU A 495 -17.27 -30.42 -23.86
N CYS A 496 -16.44 -31.01 -23.00
CA CYS A 496 -16.41 -32.45 -22.72
C CYS A 496 -17.24 -32.89 -21.50
N LEU A 497 -18.10 -32.03 -20.92
CA LEU A 497 -19.20 -32.50 -20.06
C LEU A 497 -20.40 -32.98 -20.91
N LYS A 498 -20.15 -34.03 -21.71
CA LYS A 498 -21.16 -35.01 -22.18
C LYS A 498 -21.89 -35.74 -21.02
N LYS A 499 -21.88 -35.18 -19.80
CA LYS A 499 -22.53 -35.71 -18.60
C LYS A 499 -23.62 -34.79 -18.02
N ILE A 500 -23.85 -33.59 -18.57
CA ILE A 500 -25.01 -32.76 -18.19
C ILE A 500 -26.23 -33.02 -19.09
N GLU A 501 -26.05 -33.62 -20.28
CA GLU A 501 -27.16 -34.08 -21.14
C GLU A 501 -27.91 -35.33 -20.63
N LYS A 502 -27.52 -35.92 -19.49
CA LYS A 502 -28.27 -37.03 -18.85
C LYS A 502 -28.93 -36.69 -17.52
N SER A 503 -28.74 -35.50 -16.98
CA SER A 503 -29.52 -35.04 -15.84
C SER A 503 -30.64 -34.12 -16.32
N LYS A 504 -31.80 -34.72 -16.61
CA LYS A 504 -33.08 -34.01 -16.56
C LYS A 504 -33.08 -33.18 -15.28
N HIS A 505 -33.13 -31.85 -15.39
CA HIS A 505 -33.33 -30.98 -14.24
C HIS A 505 -34.61 -31.42 -13.51
N THR A 506 -34.45 -32.11 -12.38
CA THR A 506 -35.53 -32.32 -11.40
C THR A 506 -35.13 -31.64 -10.11
N VAL A 507 -35.57 -30.39 -9.97
CA VAL A 507 -35.62 -29.68 -8.70
C VAL A 507 -36.74 -30.32 -7.86
N LYS A 508 -36.39 -31.13 -6.85
CA LYS A 508 -37.35 -31.54 -5.82
C LYS A 508 -37.36 -30.49 -4.69
N ARG A 509 -38.47 -29.77 -4.57
CA ARG A 509 -38.84 -28.96 -3.40
C ARG A 509 -39.12 -29.86 -2.19
N PRO A 510 -38.75 -29.45 -0.97
CA PRO A 510 -39.48 -29.85 0.23
C PRO A 510 -40.73 -28.94 0.39
N LYS A 511 -41.92 -29.56 0.47
CA LYS A 511 -43.14 -29.00 1.11
C LYS A 511 -43.05 -29.46 2.58
N SER A 512 -43.09 -28.59 3.60
CA SER A 512 -44.33 -28.11 4.21
C SER A 512 -44.14 -26.89 5.14
N VAL A 513 -45.24 -26.16 5.29
CA VAL A 513 -45.53 -24.83 5.87
C VAL A 513 -45.52 -24.79 7.41
N ILE A 514 -45.01 -23.70 8.03
CA ILE A 514 -45.68 -22.90 9.11
C ILE A 514 -45.34 -21.40 8.91
N LYS A 515 -46.34 -20.54 9.15
CA LYS A 515 -46.52 -19.15 8.68
C LYS A 515 -45.72 -18.05 9.45
N THR A 516 -45.48 -16.96 8.70
CA THR A 516 -44.99 -15.57 8.95
C THR A 516 -45.29 -14.88 10.31
N PRO A 517 -44.59 -13.79 10.76
CA PRO A 517 -44.21 -12.62 9.94
C PRO A 517 -42.91 -11.85 10.25
N ALA A 518 -42.58 -10.95 9.30
CA ALA A 518 -41.80 -9.72 9.43
C ALA A 518 -40.26 -9.77 9.38
N GLU A 519 -39.75 -9.01 8.40
CA GLU A 519 -38.54 -8.17 8.42
C GLU A 519 -37.18 -8.72 7.94
N ARG A 520 -36.87 -8.28 6.69
CA ARG A 520 -35.57 -7.80 6.19
C ARG A 520 -34.38 -8.75 6.31
N LYS A 521 -34.23 -9.66 5.33
CA LYS A 521 -32.93 -10.18 4.93
C LYS A 521 -32.26 -9.20 3.96
N GLY A 522 -31.25 -8.49 4.47
CA GLY A 522 -30.28 -7.76 3.66
C GLY A 522 -29.26 -8.70 2.99
N PRO A 523 -28.51 -8.20 2.00
CA PRO A 523 -27.51 -8.96 1.26
C PRO A 523 -26.31 -9.32 2.14
N ILE A 524 -25.84 -10.56 1.98
CA ILE A 524 -24.64 -11.10 2.59
C ILE A 524 -23.42 -10.30 2.12
N THR A 525 -22.56 -10.02 3.08
CA THR A 525 -21.66 -8.87 3.18
C THR A 525 -20.41 -8.96 2.31
N ARG A 526 -20.16 -7.87 1.57
CA ARG A 526 -18.86 -7.44 1.04
C ARG A 526 -17.77 -7.52 2.11
N SER A 527 -16.83 -8.45 1.98
CA SER A 527 -15.56 -8.37 2.70
C SER A 527 -14.67 -7.30 2.02
N GLN A 528 -14.09 -6.43 2.82
CA GLN A 528 -13.17 -5.40 2.34
C GLN A 528 -11.74 -5.78 2.63
N THR A 529 -10.93 -5.78 1.58
CA THR A 529 -9.51 -5.45 1.66
C THR A 529 -9.27 -4.36 0.62
N LYS A 530 -8.48 -3.32 0.97
CA LYS A 530 -8.05 -2.18 0.11
C LYS A 530 -8.69 -2.21 -1.29
N LYS A 531 -9.77 -1.45 -1.55
CA LYS A 531 -10.51 -1.38 -2.84
C LYS A 531 -9.78 -2.19 -3.93
N LEU A 532 -9.99 -3.50 -3.93
CA LEU A 532 -9.45 -4.30 -5.02
C LEU A 532 -10.30 -3.85 -6.21
N PRO A 533 -9.68 -3.35 -7.29
CA PRO A 533 -10.44 -2.94 -8.46
C PRO A 533 -11.31 -4.12 -8.86
N ILE A 534 -12.61 -3.85 -8.97
CA ILE A 534 -13.60 -4.84 -9.41
C ILE A 534 -13.63 -4.71 -10.92
N ILE A 535 -13.19 -5.74 -11.63
CA ILE A 535 -13.25 -5.79 -13.08
C ILE A 535 -14.44 -6.67 -13.47
N THR A 536 -15.35 -6.13 -14.26
CA THR A 536 -16.52 -6.86 -14.78
C THR A 536 -16.18 -7.40 -16.16
N ILE A 537 -16.39 -8.71 -16.37
CA ILE A 537 -16.23 -9.35 -17.67
C ILE A 537 -17.63 -9.60 -18.24
N GLN A 538 -17.95 -8.95 -19.35
CA GLN A 538 -19.05 -9.38 -20.21
C GLN A 538 -18.47 -10.37 -21.21
N THR A 539 -18.91 -11.62 -21.16
CA THR A 539 -18.48 -12.62 -22.14
C THR A 539 -19.45 -12.58 -23.32
N SER A 540 -18.99 -12.11 -24.48
CA SER A 540 -19.61 -12.44 -25.77
C SER A 540 -18.78 -13.54 -26.43
N SER A 541 -19.39 -14.40 -27.25
CA SER A 541 -18.67 -15.46 -27.97
C SER A 541 -17.63 -14.92 -28.97
N GLU A 542 -17.73 -13.65 -29.36
CA GLU A 542 -16.85 -13.00 -30.36
C GLU A 542 -15.63 -12.29 -29.73
N ASP A 543 -15.70 -11.86 -28.47
CA ASP A 543 -14.58 -11.15 -27.80
C ASP A 543 -13.45 -12.08 -27.31
N ILE A 544 -13.65 -13.40 -27.40
CA ILE A 544 -12.69 -14.43 -26.95
C ILE A 544 -11.51 -14.58 -27.93
N GLY A 545 -11.60 -14.02 -29.14
CA GLY A 545 -10.55 -14.12 -30.17
C GLY A 545 -9.47 -13.02 -30.13
N LYS A 546 -9.65 -11.95 -29.34
CA LYS A 546 -8.76 -10.75 -29.37
C LYS A 546 -8.07 -10.38 -28.05
N LEU A 547 -8.22 -11.17 -26.99
CA LEU A 547 -7.49 -11.04 -25.72
C LEU A 547 -6.36 -12.07 -25.62
#